data_AF-A0AAE1RTN6-F1
#
_entry.id   AF-A0AAE1RTN6-F1
#
_cell.length_a   1.000
_cell.length_b   1.000
_cell.length_c   1.000
_cell.angle_alpha   90.00
_cell.angle_beta   90.00
_cell.angle_gamma   90.00
#
_symmetry.space_group_name_H-M   'P 1'
#
loop_
_entity.id
_entity.type
_entity.pdbx_description
1 polymer ?
#
loop_
_entity_poly.entity_id
_entity_poly.type
_entity_poly.pdbx_seq_one_letter_code
_entity_poly.pdbx_strand_id
1 'polypeptide(L)'
;MESKKVTLLCGEIQNKKDKNVKIIQWEDYEQALARLCSLTSALNEAKQKKQLVQQKLQSLIQVEAESLSRLNELDEMKEKLDSRKLVMGNMSMHSKVVKGKVKKQEEQLSNDIRSLLVAGTSLSAASKRLQDARRSLAGERGYGHLRTLQRVLRTRQQYMVSQVQLLYPVRVATGQSPEQELVSFNNSIDSGNTAGSKLLDQGSLTIAGLHLTVFTKMSFFTDKEEVQRSATALGYVAHVVALMASYLQVPLRYPLRLGGSRSYIHDYAPSIEPSSSDLTSSSSVSSNSKSVEFPLLLEGQDSTRAAYAVFLLNKDIEQLLNYIGGRSLGPRHVLANLKKLLRTILSPEYIDT
;
A
#
# COMPACT_ATOMS: atom_id res chain seq x y z
N MET A 1 37.43 -72.46 22.54
CA MET A 1 38.68 -73.24 22.59
C MET A 1 38.57 -74.23 23.74
N GLU A 2 38.47 -75.50 23.35
CA GLU A 2 38.84 -76.73 24.06
C GLU A 2 38.85 -76.75 25.59
N SER A 3 37.79 -77.32 26.15
CA SER A 3 37.76 -77.90 27.49
C SER A 3 38.54 -79.22 27.49
N LYS A 4 39.80 -79.21 27.96
CA LYS A 4 40.59 -80.43 28.20
C LYS A 4 40.11 -81.15 29.45
N LYS A 5 39.52 -82.32 29.21
CA LYS A 5 39.26 -83.42 30.13
C LYS A 5 40.59 -83.90 30.72
N VAL A 6 40.76 -83.88 32.04
CA VAL A 6 41.83 -84.60 32.73
C VAL A 6 41.19 -85.58 33.70
N THR A 7 41.77 -86.77 33.65
CA THR A 7 41.22 -88.08 33.92
C THR A 7 42.05 -88.69 35.06
N LEU A 8 41.36 -89.37 35.97
CA LEU A 8 41.85 -90.44 36.86
C LEU A 8 42.97 -90.12 37.87
N LEU A 9 42.72 -90.52 39.12
CA LEU A 9 43.48 -91.61 39.76
C LEU A 9 42.73 -92.03 41.03
N CYS A 10 41.79 -92.96 40.86
CA CYS A 10 41.25 -93.77 41.95
C CYS A 10 42.33 -94.82 42.27
N GLY A 11 43.21 -94.48 43.21
CA GLY A 11 44.23 -95.38 43.72
C GLY A 11 43.65 -96.33 44.74
N GLU A 12 43.51 -97.59 44.33
CA GLU A 12 43.23 -98.75 45.15
C GLU A 12 44.18 -98.81 46.36
N ILE A 13 43.65 -98.73 47.57
CA ILE A 13 44.38 -99.18 48.76
C ILE A 13 43.91 -100.59 49.07
N GLN A 14 44.71 -101.53 48.55
CA GLN A 14 44.67 -102.96 48.85
C GLN A 14 44.64 -103.20 50.36
N ASN A 15 43.56 -103.84 50.81
CA ASN A 15 43.43 -104.45 52.14
C ASN A 15 44.44 -105.60 52.29
N LYS A 16 45.71 -105.30 52.62
CA LYS A 16 46.62 -106.27 53.22
C LYS A 16 46.28 -106.39 54.71
N LYS A 17 45.33 -107.27 55.03
CA LYS A 17 45.20 -107.83 56.39
C LYS A 17 46.17 -109.01 56.50
N ASP A 18 47.46 -108.72 56.69
CA ASP A 18 48.37 -109.68 57.30
C ASP A 18 47.91 -109.86 58.75
N LYS A 19 47.08 -110.88 58.98
CA LYS A 19 46.80 -111.37 60.32
C LYS A 19 48.06 -112.05 60.83
N ASN A 20 49.00 -111.26 61.35
CA ASN A 20 49.90 -111.72 62.39
C ASN A 20 49.05 -112.09 63.61
N VAL A 21 48.45 -113.28 63.59
CA VAL A 21 47.84 -113.87 64.80
C VAL A 21 49.02 -114.30 65.66
N LYS A 22 49.54 -113.37 66.47
CA LYS A 22 50.41 -113.74 67.59
C LYS A 22 49.56 -114.65 68.49
N ILE A 23 49.95 -115.92 68.63
CA ILE A 23 49.43 -116.81 69.66
C ILE A 23 50.01 -116.29 70.97
N ILE A 24 49.17 -115.63 71.76
CA ILE A 24 49.56 -114.98 72.99
C ILE A 24 49.48 -116.03 74.12
N GLN A 25 50.60 -116.30 74.81
CA GLN A 25 50.56 -117.09 76.05
C GLN A 25 49.75 -116.32 77.11
N TRP A 26 49.00 -117.02 77.97
CA TRP A 26 48.02 -116.42 78.89
C TRP A 26 48.57 -115.25 79.73
N GLU A 27 49.87 -115.25 80.04
CA GLU A 27 50.57 -114.21 80.80
C GLU A 27 50.78 -112.90 80.02
N ASP A 28 50.81 -112.95 78.69
CA ASP A 28 51.04 -111.78 77.80
C ASP A 28 49.75 -111.22 77.17
N TYR A 29 48.61 -111.88 77.40
CA TYR A 29 47.31 -111.50 76.82
C TYR A 29 46.85 -110.13 77.33
N GLU A 30 47.11 -109.87 78.60
CA GLU A 30 46.84 -108.57 79.24
C GLU A 30 47.67 -107.45 78.62
N GLN A 31 48.93 -107.70 78.26
CA GLN A 31 49.80 -106.69 77.65
C GLN A 31 49.48 -106.43 76.17
N ALA A 32 49.05 -107.43 75.41
CA ALA A 32 48.57 -107.23 74.04
C ALA A 32 47.23 -106.47 74.01
N LEU A 33 46.32 -106.77 74.94
CA LEU A 33 45.08 -106.01 75.14
C LEU A 33 45.37 -104.58 75.59
N ALA A 34 46.27 -104.36 76.54
CA ALA A 34 46.68 -103.02 76.97
C ALA A 34 47.27 -102.20 75.80
N ARG A 35 48.08 -102.82 74.93
CA ARG A 35 48.60 -102.16 73.72
C ARG A 35 47.49 -101.84 72.72
N LEU A 36 46.56 -102.76 72.44
CA LEU A 36 45.42 -102.49 71.56
C LEU A 36 44.50 -101.42 72.14
N CYS A 37 44.24 -101.43 73.45
CA CYS A 37 43.49 -100.39 74.15
C CYS A 37 44.21 -99.03 74.07
N SER A 38 45.55 -99.00 74.22
CA SER A 38 46.34 -97.77 74.08
C SER A 38 46.34 -97.22 72.65
N LEU A 39 46.46 -98.09 71.63
CA LEU A 39 46.42 -97.71 70.22
C LEU A 39 45.01 -97.28 69.79
N THR A 40 43.98 -97.95 70.31
CA THR A 40 42.58 -97.55 70.07
C THR A 40 42.27 -96.23 70.75
N SER A 41 42.83 -95.99 71.94
CA SER A 41 42.73 -94.70 72.63
C SER A 41 43.46 -93.58 71.88
N ALA A 42 44.69 -93.83 71.40
CA ALA A 42 45.45 -92.89 70.59
C ALA A 42 44.79 -92.62 69.22
N LEU A 43 44.20 -93.64 68.59
CA LEU A 43 43.40 -93.49 67.37
C LEU A 43 42.15 -92.66 67.62
N ASN A 44 41.47 -92.88 68.75
CA ASN A 44 40.30 -92.09 69.14
C ASN A 44 40.68 -90.65 69.46
N GLU A 45 41.79 -90.41 70.13
CA GLU A 45 42.34 -89.07 70.39
C GLU A 45 42.74 -88.37 69.08
N ALA A 46 43.37 -89.09 68.14
CA ALA A 46 43.69 -88.56 66.82
C ALA A 46 42.43 -88.25 65.98
N LYS A 47 41.38 -89.08 66.07
CA LYS A 47 40.08 -88.82 65.44
C LYS A 47 39.39 -87.60 66.06
N GLN A 48 39.44 -87.44 67.38
CA GLN A 48 38.93 -86.25 68.07
C GLN A 48 39.70 -85.00 67.67
N LYS A 49 41.03 -85.06 67.60
CA LYS A 49 41.87 -83.95 67.10
C LYS A 49 41.55 -83.61 65.64
N LYS A 50 41.37 -84.62 64.78
CA LYS A 50 40.94 -84.41 63.39
C LYS A 50 39.57 -83.71 63.31
N GLN A 51 38.60 -84.13 64.13
CA GLN A 51 37.28 -83.49 64.18
C GLN A 51 37.35 -82.05 64.68
N LEU A 52 38.15 -81.78 65.72
CA LEU A 52 38.37 -80.42 66.23
C LEU A 52 39.03 -79.52 65.18
N VAL A 53 40.04 -80.02 64.46
CA VAL A 53 40.68 -79.28 63.36
C VAL A 53 39.70 -79.06 62.21
N GLN A 54 38.88 -80.06 61.87
CA GLN A 54 37.87 -79.92 60.82
C GLN A 54 36.80 -78.88 61.19
N GLN A 55 36.33 -78.85 62.44
CA GLN A 55 35.40 -77.84 62.93
C GLN A 55 36.02 -76.43 62.89
N LYS A 56 37.29 -76.29 63.33
CA LYS A 56 38.01 -75.01 63.25
C LYS A 56 38.25 -74.57 61.81
N LEU A 57 38.56 -75.49 60.89
CA LEU A 57 38.73 -75.19 59.48
C LEU A 57 37.41 -74.74 58.87
N GLN A 58 36.30 -75.42 59.17
CA GLN A 58 34.98 -75.03 58.70
C GLN A 58 34.55 -73.66 59.23
N SER A 59 34.83 -73.34 60.50
CA SER A 59 34.52 -72.01 61.04
C SER A 59 35.37 -70.91 60.39
N LEU A 60 36.65 -71.19 60.09
CA LEU A 60 37.50 -70.24 59.37
C LEU A 60 37.07 -70.03 57.92
N ILE A 61 36.73 -71.10 57.19
CA ILE A 61 36.21 -71.01 55.82
C ILE A 61 34.91 -70.21 55.79
N GLN A 62 34.03 -70.42 56.77
CA GLN A 62 32.78 -69.67 56.88
C GLN A 62 33.04 -68.18 57.09
N VAL A 63 33.95 -67.82 58.00
CA VAL A 63 34.35 -66.42 58.24
C VAL A 63 34.98 -65.80 57.00
N GLU A 64 35.83 -66.56 56.30
CA GLU A 64 36.47 -66.10 55.06
C GLU A 64 35.44 -65.87 53.95
N ALA A 65 34.48 -66.77 53.76
CA ALA A 65 33.39 -66.62 52.80
C ALA A 65 32.52 -65.39 53.09
N GLU A 66 32.17 -65.15 54.36
CA GLU A 66 31.46 -63.93 54.79
C GLU A 66 32.30 -62.66 54.61
N SER A 67 33.62 -62.74 54.79
CA SER A 67 34.51 -61.60 54.54
C SER A 67 34.58 -61.26 53.04
N LEU A 68 34.63 -62.27 52.18
CA LEU A 68 34.61 -62.11 50.72
C LEU A 68 33.26 -61.57 50.24
N SER A 69 32.14 -62.03 50.81
CA SER A 69 30.82 -61.50 50.44
C SER A 69 30.69 -60.02 50.79
N ARG A 70 31.15 -59.62 51.99
CA ARG A 70 31.20 -58.20 52.39
C ARG A 70 32.11 -57.37 51.50
N LEU A 71 33.25 -57.92 51.07
CA LEU A 71 34.16 -57.22 50.16
C LEU A 71 33.50 -56.98 48.79
N ASN A 72 32.81 -57.99 48.25
CA ASN A 72 32.07 -57.86 47.00
C ASN A 72 30.97 -56.79 47.09
N GLU A 73 30.21 -56.77 48.19
CA GLU A 73 29.19 -55.74 48.43
C GLU A 73 29.81 -54.33 48.50
N LEU A 74 30.96 -54.19 49.16
CA LEU A 74 31.67 -52.91 49.21
C LEU A 74 32.15 -52.47 47.83
N ASP A 75 32.65 -53.38 47.00
CA ASP A 75 33.10 -53.05 45.65
C ASP A 75 31.93 -52.68 44.74
N GLU A 76 30.78 -53.37 44.81
CA GLU A 76 29.57 -52.94 44.12
C GLU A 76 29.11 -51.54 44.56
N MET A 77 29.20 -51.23 45.86
CA MET A 77 28.86 -49.90 46.35
C MET A 77 29.82 -48.82 45.84
N LYS A 78 31.12 -49.13 45.72
CA LYS A 78 32.11 -48.22 45.11
C LYS A 78 31.79 -47.96 43.64
N GLU A 79 31.51 -48.99 42.85
CA GLU A 79 31.14 -48.81 41.43
C GLU A 79 29.86 -47.97 41.26
N LYS A 80 28.86 -48.19 42.11
CA LYS A 80 27.63 -47.38 42.15
C LYS A 80 27.93 -45.93 42.56
N LEU A 81 28.86 -45.70 43.47
CA LEU A 81 29.29 -44.35 43.86
C LEU A 81 30.02 -43.65 42.71
N ASP A 82 30.94 -44.34 42.05
CA ASP A 82 31.75 -43.78 40.95
C ASP A 82 30.91 -43.45 39.72
N SER A 83 29.96 -44.32 39.36
CA SER A 83 28.99 -44.03 38.29
C SER A 83 28.11 -42.82 38.63
N ARG A 84 27.61 -42.70 39.86
CA ARG A 84 26.88 -41.51 40.32
C ARG A 84 27.74 -40.25 40.29
N LYS A 85 29.00 -40.33 40.71
CA LYS A 85 29.96 -39.22 40.69
C LYS A 85 30.20 -38.71 39.27
N LEU A 86 30.33 -39.63 38.29
CA LEU A 86 30.49 -39.27 36.88
C LEU A 86 29.24 -38.57 36.33
N VAL A 87 28.04 -39.10 36.61
CA VAL A 87 26.77 -38.49 36.16
C VAL A 87 26.59 -37.11 36.77
N MET A 88 26.85 -36.93 38.07
CA MET A 88 26.81 -35.62 38.72
C MET A 88 27.83 -34.64 38.13
N GLY A 89 29.04 -35.12 37.81
CA GLY A 89 30.06 -34.33 37.11
C GLY A 89 29.58 -33.85 35.74
N ASN A 90 29.04 -34.76 34.93
CA ASN A 90 28.50 -34.45 33.60
C ASN A 90 27.30 -33.48 33.70
N MET A 91 26.40 -33.69 34.66
CA MET A 91 25.26 -32.81 34.91
C MET A 91 25.71 -31.39 35.31
N SER A 92 26.72 -31.28 36.16
CA SER A 92 27.32 -30.00 36.57
C SER A 92 27.96 -29.28 35.39
N MET A 93 28.70 -29.99 34.53
CA MET A 93 29.28 -29.44 33.32
C MET A 93 28.20 -28.95 32.35
N HIS A 94 27.14 -29.75 32.11
CA HIS A 94 26.01 -29.32 31.29
C HIS A 94 25.31 -28.08 31.86
N SER A 95 25.06 -28.04 33.17
CA SER A 95 24.46 -26.87 33.84
C SER A 95 25.31 -25.61 33.65
N LYS A 96 26.64 -25.71 33.78
CA LYS A 96 27.56 -24.58 33.51
C LYS A 96 27.49 -24.10 32.06
N VAL A 97 27.45 -25.02 31.08
CA VAL A 97 27.34 -24.68 29.66
C VAL A 97 26.01 -24.00 29.35
N VAL A 98 24.89 -24.53 29.87
CA VAL A 98 23.55 -23.94 29.69
C VAL A 98 23.51 -22.54 30.32
N LYS A 99 24.02 -22.38 31.54
CA LYS A 99 24.13 -21.07 32.20
C LYS A 99 24.94 -20.07 31.37
N GLY A 100 26.04 -20.51 30.76
CA GLY A 100 26.83 -19.68 29.85
C GLY A 100 26.07 -19.27 28.59
N LYS A 101 25.31 -20.19 27.97
CA LYS A 101 24.46 -19.87 26.80
C LYS A 101 23.36 -18.87 27.14
N VAL A 102 22.69 -19.04 28.28
CA VAL A 102 21.64 -18.12 28.75
C VAL A 102 22.22 -16.73 28.97
N LYS A 103 23.38 -16.60 29.62
CA LYS A 103 24.05 -15.30 29.80
C LYS A 103 24.39 -14.61 28.48
N LYS A 104 24.92 -15.35 27.50
CA LYS A 104 25.21 -14.79 26.17
C LYS A 104 23.94 -14.29 25.47
N GLN A 105 22.84 -15.04 25.56
CA GLN A 105 21.55 -14.62 25.02
C GLN A 105 21.01 -13.37 25.72
N GLU A 106 21.14 -13.30 27.05
CA GLU A 106 20.75 -12.13 27.84
C GLU A 106 21.55 -10.88 27.45
N GLU A 107 22.87 -11.01 27.29
CA GLU A 107 23.74 -9.93 26.82
C GLU A 107 23.35 -9.47 25.40
N GLN A 108 23.08 -10.42 24.50
CA GLN A 108 22.64 -10.11 23.13
C GLN A 108 21.30 -9.36 23.13
N LEU A 109 20.30 -9.86 23.86
CA LEU A 109 19.02 -9.18 24.01
C LEU A 109 19.18 -7.79 24.63
N SER A 110 20.08 -7.62 25.60
CA SER A 110 20.35 -6.30 26.19
C SER A 110 20.95 -5.32 25.18
N ASN A 111 21.78 -5.79 24.25
CA ASN A 111 22.33 -4.98 23.16
C ASN A 111 21.23 -4.60 22.16
N ASP A 112 20.37 -5.55 21.80
CA ASP A 112 19.26 -5.34 20.87
C ASP A 112 18.22 -4.36 21.44
N ILE A 113 17.91 -4.45 22.74
CA ILE A 113 17.03 -3.48 23.41
C ILE A 113 17.64 -2.07 23.37
N ARG A 114 18.94 -1.94 23.63
CA ARG A 114 19.64 -0.64 23.56
C ARG A 114 19.64 -0.05 22.14
N SER A 115 19.90 -0.87 21.13
CA SER A 115 19.87 -0.42 19.73
C SER A 115 18.46 0.00 19.30
N LEU A 116 17.44 -0.75 19.72
CA LEU A 116 16.04 -0.45 19.44
C LEU A 116 15.59 0.85 20.12
N LEU A 117 16.03 1.12 21.35
CA LEU A 117 15.74 2.38 22.03
C LEU A 117 16.32 3.58 21.28
N VAL A 118 17.58 3.49 20.84
CA VAL A 118 18.21 4.54 20.02
C VAL A 118 17.44 4.74 18.71
N ALA A 119 17.11 3.65 18.01
CA ALA A 119 16.30 3.71 16.80
C ALA A 119 14.93 4.37 17.07
N GLY A 120 14.25 4.02 18.17
CA GLY A 120 12.99 4.60 18.60
C GLY A 120 13.07 6.11 18.86
N THR A 121 14.13 6.58 19.53
CA THR A 121 14.33 8.03 19.74
C THR A 121 14.56 8.77 18.43
N SER A 122 15.33 8.18 17.50
CA SER A 122 15.58 8.75 16.19
C SER A 122 14.31 8.81 15.33
N LEU A 123 13.46 7.78 15.40
CA LEU A 123 12.18 7.72 14.71
C LEU A 123 11.19 8.76 15.28
N SER A 124 11.14 8.91 16.61
CA SER A 124 10.32 9.94 17.26
C SER A 124 10.76 11.35 16.84
N ALA A 125 12.07 11.61 16.80
CA ALA A 125 12.61 12.87 16.32
C ALA A 125 12.29 13.13 14.84
N ALA A 126 12.39 12.10 13.98
CA ALA A 126 12.04 12.19 12.56
C ALA A 126 10.54 12.46 12.38
N SER A 127 9.67 11.77 13.12
CA SER A 127 8.22 11.97 13.11
C SER A 127 7.85 13.41 13.52
N LYS A 128 8.48 13.93 14.58
CA LYS A 128 8.29 15.32 15.01
C LYS A 128 8.70 16.32 13.91
N ARG A 129 9.86 16.14 13.29
CA ARG A 129 10.32 16.98 12.16
C ARG A 129 9.34 16.95 10.99
N LEU A 130 8.82 15.77 10.65
CA LEU A 130 7.81 15.64 9.60
C LEU A 130 6.51 16.39 9.95
N GLN A 131 6.06 16.28 11.20
CA GLN A 131 4.88 17.01 11.67
C GLN A 131 5.08 18.53 11.61
N ASP A 132 6.26 19.02 12.00
CA ASP A 132 6.59 20.44 11.95
C ASP A 132 6.71 20.95 10.51
N ALA A 133 7.26 20.15 9.60
CA ALA A 133 7.26 20.46 8.16
C ALA A 133 5.83 20.53 7.60
N ARG A 134 4.96 19.58 7.97
CA ARG A 134 3.55 19.59 7.55
C ARG A 134 2.79 20.81 8.09
N ARG A 135 3.02 21.21 9.35
CA ARG A 135 2.45 22.43 9.92
C ARG A 135 2.95 23.68 9.19
N SER A 136 4.24 23.73 8.88
CA SER A 136 4.85 24.85 8.14
C SER A 136 4.26 24.97 6.72
N LEU A 137 4.04 23.83 6.05
CA LEU A 137 3.38 23.78 4.74
C LEU A 137 1.89 24.15 4.81
N ALA A 138 1.16 23.71 5.82
CA ALA A 138 -0.26 24.05 5.98
C ALA A 138 -0.48 25.50 6.43
N GLY A 139 0.52 26.10 7.08
CA GLY A 139 0.45 27.46 7.60
C GLY A 139 0.47 28.55 6.53
N GLU A 140 0.48 29.79 7.00
CA GLU A 140 0.43 31.00 6.16
C GLU A 140 1.59 31.13 5.18
N ARG A 141 2.76 30.54 5.47
CA ARG A 141 3.93 30.60 4.57
C ARG A 141 3.92 29.54 3.47
N GLY A 142 3.06 28.54 3.56
CA GLY A 142 2.93 27.47 2.57
C GLY A 142 1.63 27.58 1.77
N TYR A 143 0.78 26.56 1.86
CA TYR A 143 -0.52 26.50 1.18
C TYR A 143 -1.47 27.64 1.57
N GLY A 144 -1.35 28.20 2.78
CA GLY A 144 -2.12 29.36 3.19
C GLY A 144 -1.83 30.59 2.32
N HIS A 145 -0.55 30.85 2.02
CA HIS A 145 -0.16 31.93 1.10
C HIS A 145 -0.71 31.69 -0.30
N LEU A 146 -0.54 30.48 -0.82
CA LEU A 146 -1.02 30.11 -2.16
C LEU A 146 -2.54 30.29 -2.28
N ARG A 147 -3.31 29.85 -1.28
CA ARG A 147 -4.76 30.05 -1.24
C ARG A 147 -5.14 31.53 -1.21
N THR A 148 -4.37 32.35 -0.48
CA THR A 148 -4.57 33.80 -0.45
C THR A 148 -4.27 34.43 -1.81
N LEU A 149 -3.16 34.06 -2.45
CA LEU A 149 -2.81 34.51 -3.81
C LEU A 149 -3.84 34.06 -4.85
N GLN A 150 -4.31 32.82 -4.76
CA GLN A 150 -5.38 32.29 -5.62
C GLN A 150 -6.64 33.15 -5.47
N ARG A 151 -7.06 33.46 -4.24
CA ARG A 151 -8.20 34.36 -4.01
C ARG A 151 -7.98 35.73 -4.63
N VAL A 152 -6.82 36.36 -4.40
CA VAL A 152 -6.50 37.68 -4.98
C VAL A 152 -6.53 37.64 -6.52
N LEU A 153 -6.00 36.58 -7.14
CA LEU A 153 -6.05 36.38 -8.58
C LEU A 153 -7.49 36.20 -9.08
N ARG A 154 -8.29 35.37 -8.41
CA ARG A 154 -9.71 35.14 -8.74
C ARG A 154 -10.54 36.41 -8.60
N THR A 155 -10.33 37.19 -7.53
CA THR A 155 -10.97 38.51 -7.35
C THR A 155 -10.59 39.47 -8.46
N ARG A 156 -9.32 39.49 -8.89
CA ARG A 156 -8.89 40.31 -10.04
C ARG A 156 -9.55 39.85 -11.33
N GLN A 157 -9.60 38.54 -11.60
CA GLN A 157 -10.27 37.97 -12.78
C GLN A 157 -11.75 38.35 -12.79
N GLN A 158 -12.44 38.21 -11.66
CA GLN A 158 -13.84 38.60 -11.49
C GLN A 158 -14.04 40.10 -11.76
N TYR A 159 -13.19 40.95 -11.22
CA TYR A 159 -13.24 42.39 -11.49
C TYR A 159 -13.07 42.69 -12.99
N MET A 160 -12.08 42.08 -13.65
CA MET A 160 -11.84 42.27 -15.08
C MET A 160 -13.02 41.77 -15.93
N VAL A 161 -13.62 40.64 -15.57
CA VAL A 161 -14.82 40.12 -16.25
C VAL A 161 -16.04 41.01 -15.99
N SER A 162 -16.16 41.64 -14.82
CA SER A 162 -17.22 42.62 -14.55
C SER A 162 -17.14 43.84 -15.47
N GLN A 163 -15.93 44.31 -15.76
CA GLN A 163 -15.70 45.41 -16.73
C GLN A 163 -16.09 44.99 -18.15
N VAL A 164 -15.80 43.75 -18.54
CA VAL A 164 -16.21 43.22 -19.85
C VAL A 164 -17.74 43.10 -19.95
N GLN A 165 -18.41 42.69 -18.88
CA GLN A 165 -19.87 42.66 -18.84
C GLN A 165 -20.48 44.08 -18.93
N LEU A 166 -19.83 45.08 -18.33
CA LEU A 166 -20.25 46.47 -18.44
C LEU A 166 -20.13 46.98 -19.88
N LEU A 167 -19.05 46.62 -20.58
CA LEU A 167 -18.83 46.99 -21.99
C LEU A 167 -19.77 46.25 -22.94
N TYR A 168 -20.07 44.98 -22.67
CA TYR A 168 -20.95 44.13 -23.49
C TYR A 168 -22.07 43.51 -22.64
N PRO A 169 -23.12 44.28 -22.30
CA PRO A 169 -24.18 43.80 -21.43
C PRO A 169 -25.01 42.74 -22.15
N VAL A 170 -25.11 41.54 -21.55
CA VAL A 170 -25.98 40.46 -22.03
C VAL A 170 -27.30 40.49 -21.27
N ARG A 171 -28.34 41.08 -21.87
CA ARG A 171 -29.66 41.28 -21.25
C ARG A 171 -30.67 40.27 -21.81
N VAL A 172 -31.68 39.94 -21.00
CA VAL A 172 -32.91 39.31 -21.53
C VAL A 172 -33.74 40.45 -22.09
N ALA A 173 -34.09 40.42 -23.37
CA ALA A 173 -35.09 41.33 -23.88
C ALA A 173 -36.42 40.97 -23.23
N THR A 174 -36.75 41.71 -22.18
CA THR A 174 -38.12 41.85 -21.70
C THR A 174 -38.76 42.86 -22.64
N GLY A 175 -39.85 42.47 -23.31
CA GLY A 175 -40.41 43.19 -24.44
C GLY A 175 -40.71 44.66 -24.09
N GLN A 176 -39.96 45.56 -24.70
CA GLN A 176 -40.31 46.93 -25.14
C GLN A 176 -39.00 47.55 -25.68
N SER A 177 -38.85 47.55 -27.00
CA SER A 177 -37.79 48.29 -27.68
C SER A 177 -38.11 49.79 -27.66
N PRO A 178 -37.21 50.68 -27.20
CA PRO A 178 -37.44 52.13 -27.22
C PRO A 178 -36.99 52.78 -28.55
N GLU A 179 -37.02 52.08 -29.69
CA GLU A 179 -36.53 52.63 -30.98
C GLU A 179 -37.53 52.50 -32.15
N GLN A 180 -38.83 52.33 -31.86
CA GLN A 180 -39.91 52.35 -32.87
C GLN A 180 -41.05 53.33 -32.52
N GLU A 181 -40.76 54.42 -31.81
CA GLU A 181 -41.72 55.52 -31.60
C GLU A 181 -41.52 56.67 -32.60
N LEU A 182 -41.51 56.37 -33.89
CA LEU A 182 -42.01 57.31 -34.90
C LEU A 182 -42.64 56.46 -35.99
N VAL A 183 -43.91 56.75 -36.29
CA VAL A 183 -44.78 56.04 -37.25
C VAL A 183 -45.45 54.79 -36.68
N SER A 184 -46.56 54.99 -35.95
CA SER A 184 -47.88 54.40 -36.28
C SER A 184 -48.90 54.71 -35.17
N PHE A 185 -49.64 55.81 -35.33
CA PHE A 185 -50.95 55.98 -34.68
C PHE A 185 -52.02 55.58 -35.71
N ASN A 186 -52.74 54.48 -35.46
CA ASN A 186 -54.20 54.40 -35.55
C ASN A 186 -54.73 52.97 -35.30
N ASN A 187 -55.50 52.86 -34.20
CA ASN A 187 -56.69 52.04 -33.94
C ASN A 187 -56.80 50.60 -34.46
N SER A 188 -56.94 49.64 -33.52
CA SER A 188 -58.26 49.08 -33.16
C SER A 188 -58.20 48.23 -31.89
N ILE A 189 -59.29 48.30 -31.13
CA ILE A 189 -59.65 47.59 -29.89
C ILE A 189 -60.12 46.17 -30.25
N ASP A 190 -59.70 45.12 -29.52
CA ASP A 190 -60.55 44.33 -28.58
C ASP A 190 -59.99 42.93 -28.24
N SER A 191 -60.34 42.51 -27.01
CA SER A 191 -60.62 41.14 -26.55
C SER A 191 -59.51 40.14 -26.16
N GLY A 192 -59.56 39.73 -24.87
CA GLY A 192 -59.62 38.31 -24.52
C GLY A 192 -58.52 37.75 -23.59
N ASN A 193 -58.82 37.67 -22.29
CA ASN A 193 -58.08 36.91 -21.28
C ASN A 193 -58.13 35.38 -21.50
N THR A 194 -57.00 34.68 -21.31
CA THR A 194 -57.00 33.36 -20.63
C THR A 194 -55.66 33.07 -19.94
N ALA A 195 -55.71 32.77 -18.65
CA ALA A 195 -54.61 32.28 -17.84
C ALA A 195 -54.38 30.77 -18.05
N GLY A 196 -53.12 30.32 -18.09
CA GLY A 196 -52.79 28.89 -18.18
C GLY A 196 -51.30 28.57 -18.33
N SER A 197 -50.59 28.54 -17.19
CA SER A 197 -49.41 27.69 -16.87
C SER A 197 -48.23 27.48 -17.86
N LYS A 198 -47.06 27.94 -17.41
CA LYS A 198 -45.73 27.26 -17.42
C LYS A 198 -45.11 26.84 -18.77
N LEU A 199 -44.12 27.64 -19.19
CA LEU A 199 -42.74 27.21 -19.45
C LEU A 199 -41.87 28.47 -19.44
N LEU A 200 -40.63 28.36 -18.94
CA LEU A 200 -39.69 29.49 -18.87
C LEU A 200 -39.58 30.18 -20.23
N ASP A 201 -40.18 31.36 -20.37
CA ASP A 201 -39.96 32.25 -21.50
C ASP A 201 -38.46 32.54 -21.59
N GLN A 202 -37.79 31.89 -22.54
CA GLN A 202 -36.48 32.30 -23.03
C GLN A 202 -36.68 33.62 -23.78
N GLY A 203 -36.84 34.72 -23.04
CA GLY A 203 -36.81 36.06 -23.61
C GLY A 203 -35.55 36.19 -24.47
N SER A 204 -35.72 36.70 -25.69
CA SER A 204 -34.63 36.80 -26.66
C SER A 204 -33.43 37.51 -26.02
N LEU A 205 -32.28 36.85 -26.00
CA LEU A 205 -31.07 37.40 -25.38
C LEU A 205 -30.45 38.42 -26.35
N THR A 206 -30.05 39.57 -25.82
CA THR A 206 -29.34 40.61 -26.58
C THR A 206 -27.97 40.85 -25.98
N ILE A 207 -27.00 41.22 -26.83
CA ILE A 207 -25.67 41.68 -26.41
C ILE A 207 -25.50 43.12 -26.85
N ALA A 208 -25.22 44.02 -25.90
CA ALA A 208 -25.18 45.47 -26.14
C ALA A 208 -26.45 46.02 -26.84
N GLY A 209 -27.62 45.41 -26.59
CA GLY A 209 -28.89 45.79 -27.22
C GLY A 209 -29.16 45.15 -28.59
N LEU A 210 -28.21 44.42 -29.17
CA LEU A 210 -28.39 43.76 -30.46
C LEU A 210 -28.97 42.35 -30.30
N HIS A 211 -30.00 42.04 -31.09
CA HIS A 211 -30.57 40.70 -31.17
C HIS A 211 -29.71 39.78 -32.03
N LEU A 212 -29.53 38.56 -31.55
CA LEU A 212 -28.84 37.51 -32.28
C LEU A 212 -29.88 36.55 -32.88
N THR A 213 -30.31 36.81 -34.11
CA THR A 213 -31.17 35.92 -34.90
C THR A 213 -30.33 34.91 -35.69
N VAL A 214 -29.62 34.01 -34.99
CA VAL A 214 -28.87 32.97 -35.70
C VAL A 214 -29.83 31.93 -36.27
N PHE A 215 -29.96 31.90 -37.60
CA PHE A 215 -30.57 30.81 -38.40
C PHE A 215 -32.05 30.45 -38.17
N THR A 216 -32.80 31.13 -37.30
CA THR A 216 -34.21 30.79 -37.02
C THR A 216 -35.22 31.34 -38.03
N LYS A 217 -34.83 32.32 -38.84
CA LYS A 217 -35.62 32.83 -39.97
C LYS A 217 -34.74 33.04 -41.20
N MET A 218 -34.28 31.95 -41.80
CA MET A 218 -33.69 31.98 -43.14
C MET A 218 -34.80 32.09 -44.18
N SER A 219 -35.49 33.23 -44.25
CA SER A 219 -36.30 33.55 -45.43
C SER A 219 -35.38 34.14 -46.50
N PHE A 220 -35.67 33.89 -47.78
CA PHE A 220 -34.97 34.49 -48.93
C PHE A 220 -34.96 36.04 -48.93
N PHE A 221 -35.65 36.67 -47.98
CA PHE A 221 -35.73 38.12 -47.74
C PHE A 221 -35.16 38.48 -46.36
N THR A 222 -33.94 38.06 -46.03
CA THR A 222 -33.26 38.63 -44.85
C THR A 222 -32.88 40.07 -45.14
N ASP A 223 -33.28 40.98 -44.26
CA ASP A 223 -32.88 42.39 -44.36
C ASP A 223 -31.36 42.48 -44.20
N LYS A 224 -30.70 43.21 -45.12
CA LYS A 224 -29.23 43.41 -45.08
C LYS A 224 -28.81 44.03 -43.75
N GLU A 225 -29.66 44.86 -43.16
CA GLU A 225 -29.41 45.45 -41.86
C GLU A 225 -29.48 44.44 -40.71
N GLU A 226 -30.40 43.47 -40.74
CA GLU A 226 -30.49 42.41 -39.72
C GLU A 226 -29.27 41.48 -39.76
N VAL A 227 -28.81 41.14 -40.96
CA VAL A 227 -27.57 40.38 -41.16
C VAL A 227 -26.36 41.13 -40.61
N GLN A 228 -26.27 42.44 -40.84
CA GLN A 228 -25.18 43.25 -40.29
C GLN A 228 -25.26 43.39 -38.76
N ARG A 229 -26.46 43.54 -38.19
CA ARG A 229 -26.68 43.58 -36.73
C ARG A 229 -26.27 42.26 -36.09
N SER A 230 -26.66 41.12 -36.65
CA SER A 230 -26.28 39.79 -36.13
C SER A 230 -24.77 39.53 -36.24
N ALA A 231 -24.13 39.93 -37.34
CA ALA A 231 -22.67 39.86 -37.50
C ALA A 231 -21.93 40.72 -36.47
N THR A 232 -22.44 41.93 -36.19
CA THR A 232 -21.90 42.81 -35.15
C THR A 232 -22.04 42.20 -33.75
N ALA A 233 -23.20 41.61 -33.45
CA ALA A 233 -23.44 40.89 -32.20
C ALA A 233 -22.47 39.70 -32.02
N LEU A 234 -22.23 38.90 -33.08
CA LEU A 234 -21.25 37.81 -33.06
C LEU A 234 -19.81 38.32 -32.89
N GLY A 235 -19.48 39.46 -33.50
CA GLY A 235 -18.21 40.15 -33.28
C GLY A 235 -17.99 40.53 -31.82
N TYR A 236 -19.02 41.05 -31.15
CA TYR A 236 -18.97 41.35 -29.72
C TYR A 236 -18.81 40.08 -28.88
N VAL A 237 -19.53 39.00 -29.20
CA VAL A 237 -19.35 37.71 -28.52
C VAL A 237 -17.91 37.22 -28.69
N ALA A 238 -17.35 37.24 -29.90
CA ALA A 238 -15.98 36.83 -30.16
C ALA A 238 -14.98 37.68 -29.35
N HIS A 239 -15.20 38.99 -29.27
CA HIS A 239 -14.34 39.87 -28.46
C HIS A 239 -14.42 39.54 -26.97
N VAL A 240 -15.61 39.33 -26.43
CA VAL A 240 -15.80 38.92 -25.03
C VAL A 240 -15.09 37.59 -24.77
N VAL A 241 -15.26 36.59 -25.63
CA VAL A 241 -14.63 35.27 -25.49
C VAL A 241 -13.11 35.37 -25.51
N ALA A 242 -12.54 36.16 -26.43
CA ALA A 242 -11.10 36.40 -26.51
C ALA A 242 -10.56 37.07 -25.22
N LEU A 243 -11.24 38.10 -24.72
CA LEU A 243 -10.86 38.77 -23.47
C LEU A 243 -10.95 37.83 -22.27
N MET A 244 -12.06 37.09 -22.15
CA MET A 244 -12.26 36.12 -21.06
C MET A 244 -11.21 35.01 -21.08
N ALA A 245 -10.90 34.46 -22.25
CA ALA A 245 -9.83 33.47 -22.41
C ALA A 245 -8.48 34.02 -21.96
N SER A 246 -8.16 35.28 -22.32
CA SER A 246 -6.91 35.94 -21.90
C SER A 246 -6.84 36.17 -20.38
N TYR A 247 -7.95 36.55 -19.74
CA TYR A 247 -8.00 36.82 -18.31
C TYR A 247 -7.95 35.53 -17.48
N LEU A 248 -8.57 34.47 -17.99
CA LEU A 248 -8.54 33.14 -17.40
C LEU A 248 -7.26 32.37 -17.73
N GLN A 249 -6.41 32.91 -18.63
CA GLN A 249 -5.22 32.26 -19.16
C GLN A 249 -5.50 30.88 -19.79
N VAL A 250 -6.63 30.76 -20.49
CA VAL A 250 -7.02 29.55 -21.19
C VAL A 250 -6.74 29.71 -22.68
N PRO A 251 -5.86 28.90 -23.29
CA PRO A 251 -5.66 28.93 -24.73
C PRO A 251 -6.93 28.42 -25.44
N LEU A 252 -7.50 29.24 -26.32
CA LEU A 252 -8.67 28.84 -27.11
C LEU A 252 -8.30 27.75 -28.11
N ARG A 253 -9.17 26.74 -28.25
CA ARG A 253 -8.99 25.69 -29.25
C ARG A 253 -9.15 26.23 -30.67
N TYR A 254 -10.03 27.21 -30.86
CA TYR A 254 -10.28 27.86 -32.13
C TYR A 254 -9.93 29.36 -32.06
N PRO A 255 -8.70 29.76 -32.36
CA PRO A 255 -8.27 31.16 -32.28
C PRO A 255 -9.12 32.12 -33.11
N LEU A 256 -9.43 33.26 -32.51
CA LEU A 256 -10.29 34.30 -33.08
C LEU A 256 -9.46 35.41 -33.73
N ARG A 257 -9.85 35.80 -34.94
CA ARG A 257 -9.40 37.03 -35.61
C ARG A 257 -10.47 38.10 -35.45
N LEU A 258 -10.20 39.05 -34.57
CA LEU A 258 -11.15 40.10 -34.23
C LEU A 258 -11.20 41.16 -35.35
N GLY A 259 -12.38 41.36 -35.93
CA GLY A 259 -12.62 42.32 -37.01
C GLY A 259 -13.96 43.05 -36.85
N GLY A 260 -14.50 43.11 -35.62
CA GLY A 260 -15.85 43.62 -35.36
C GLY A 260 -16.90 42.77 -36.06
N SER A 261 -17.74 43.38 -36.90
CA SER A 261 -18.74 42.68 -37.72
C SER A 261 -18.12 41.71 -38.74
N ARG A 262 -16.82 41.81 -39.03
CA ARG A 262 -16.08 40.92 -39.93
C ARG A 262 -15.05 40.08 -39.17
N SER A 263 -15.46 39.49 -38.05
CA SER A 263 -14.59 38.60 -37.27
C SER A 263 -14.54 37.19 -37.89
N TYR A 264 -13.40 36.51 -37.74
CA TYR A 264 -13.17 35.16 -38.26
C TYR A 264 -12.69 34.22 -37.16
N ILE A 265 -12.91 32.92 -37.33
CA ILE A 265 -12.43 31.86 -36.43
C ILE A 265 -11.64 30.83 -37.21
N HIS A 266 -10.53 30.34 -36.64
CA HIS A 266 -9.65 29.38 -37.29
C HIS A 266 -9.94 27.97 -36.82
N ASP A 267 -10.00 27.04 -37.77
CA ASP A 267 -9.95 25.61 -37.48
C ASP A 267 -8.60 25.03 -37.92
N TYR A 268 -7.94 24.34 -36.98
CA TYR A 268 -6.70 23.61 -37.22
C TYR A 268 -6.92 22.12 -37.46
N ALA A 269 -8.18 21.69 -37.64
CA ALA A 269 -8.46 20.33 -38.11
C ALA A 269 -7.68 20.07 -39.42
N PRO A 270 -7.01 18.91 -39.54
CA PRO A 270 -6.28 18.57 -40.76
C PRO A 270 -7.28 18.55 -41.92
N SER A 271 -7.10 19.47 -42.86
CA SER A 271 -7.94 19.53 -44.07
C SER A 271 -7.73 18.26 -44.88
N ILE A 272 -8.80 17.49 -45.06
CA ILE A 272 -8.88 16.39 -46.03
C ILE A 272 -9.40 16.98 -47.34
N GLU A 273 -8.70 17.97 -47.91
CA GLU A 273 -8.92 18.35 -49.30
C GLU A 273 -7.76 17.84 -50.15
N PRO A 274 -8.03 17.12 -51.26
CA PRO A 274 -6.99 16.68 -52.16
C PRO A 274 -6.39 17.93 -52.81
N SER A 275 -5.13 18.19 -52.49
CA SER A 275 -4.34 19.24 -53.14
C SER A 275 -4.35 19.03 -54.65
N SER A 276 -5.09 19.84 -55.40
CA SER A 276 -4.79 20.02 -56.80
C SER A 276 -3.45 20.76 -56.87
N SER A 277 -2.49 20.12 -57.51
CA SER A 277 -1.20 20.67 -57.91
C SER A 277 -1.36 22.03 -58.59
N ASP A 278 -0.55 23.01 -58.21
CA ASP A 278 0.48 23.55 -59.13
C ASP A 278 1.38 24.59 -58.42
N LEU A 279 2.64 24.17 -58.26
CA LEU A 279 3.90 24.90 -58.41
C LEU A 279 3.95 26.39 -58.03
N THR A 280 4.68 26.72 -56.95
CA THR A 280 6.02 27.36 -57.05
C THR A 280 6.67 27.46 -55.67
N SER A 281 7.90 26.97 -55.62
CA SER A 281 8.76 26.83 -54.45
C SER A 281 9.42 28.15 -54.06
N SER A 282 9.45 28.50 -52.78
CA SER A 282 10.68 28.76 -52.01
C SER A 282 10.38 29.46 -50.67
N SER A 283 11.30 29.27 -49.73
CA SER A 283 11.49 29.95 -48.44
C SER A 283 10.85 29.36 -47.16
N SER A 284 11.73 28.67 -46.42
CA SER A 284 11.86 28.57 -44.95
C SER A 284 10.78 27.90 -44.09
N VAL A 285 11.15 26.72 -43.58
CA VAL A 285 10.92 26.18 -42.23
C VAL A 285 9.98 26.98 -41.32
N SER A 286 8.68 26.68 -41.40
CA SER A 286 7.77 26.71 -40.26
C SER A 286 6.58 25.81 -40.58
N SER A 287 6.22 24.95 -39.65
CA SER A 287 5.12 24.00 -39.70
C SER A 287 3.75 24.71 -39.75
N ASN A 288 3.44 25.40 -40.85
CA ASN A 288 2.14 26.03 -41.06
C ASN A 288 1.21 25.05 -41.80
N SER A 289 0.54 24.18 -41.04
CA SER A 289 -0.75 23.67 -41.52
C SER A 289 -1.62 24.91 -41.80
N LYS A 290 -2.02 25.11 -43.05
CA LYS A 290 -2.89 26.22 -43.44
C LYS A 290 -4.22 26.06 -42.68
N SER A 291 -4.39 26.78 -41.58
CA SER A 291 -5.65 26.79 -40.83
C SER A 291 -6.75 27.39 -41.69
N VAL A 292 -7.91 26.73 -41.73
CA VAL A 292 -9.03 27.24 -42.51
C VAL A 292 -9.74 28.33 -41.69
N GLU A 293 -9.86 29.51 -42.27
CA GLU A 293 -10.58 30.64 -41.66
C GLU A 293 -12.09 30.53 -41.98
N PHE A 294 -12.94 30.75 -40.99
CA PHE A 294 -14.40 30.76 -41.14
C PHE A 294 -14.99 32.10 -40.70
N PRO A 295 -15.80 32.78 -41.52
CA PRO A 295 -16.40 34.07 -41.16
C PRO A 295 -17.51 33.91 -40.12
N LEU A 296 -17.55 34.80 -39.11
CA LEU A 296 -18.64 34.92 -38.15
C LEU A 296 -19.78 35.83 -38.65
N LEU A 297 -19.85 36.06 -39.96
CA LEU A 297 -20.87 36.88 -40.61
C LEU A 297 -21.56 36.06 -41.70
N LEU A 298 -22.83 36.34 -41.96
CA LEU A 298 -23.56 35.71 -43.05
C LEU A 298 -23.29 36.51 -44.34
N GLU A 299 -22.28 36.10 -45.11
CA GLU A 299 -21.98 36.68 -46.43
C GLU A 299 -22.57 35.76 -47.52
N GLY A 300 -23.74 36.10 -48.06
CA GLY A 300 -24.29 35.46 -49.26
C GLY A 300 -24.55 33.94 -49.18
N GLN A 301 -24.16 33.18 -50.21
CA GLN A 301 -24.44 31.74 -50.36
C GLN A 301 -23.75 30.83 -49.34
N ASP A 302 -22.76 31.33 -48.59
CA ASP A 302 -21.93 30.53 -47.65
C ASP A 302 -22.53 30.45 -46.23
N SER A 303 -23.85 30.36 -46.12
CA SER A 303 -24.57 30.28 -44.84
C SER A 303 -24.12 29.10 -43.96
N THR A 304 -23.71 27.99 -44.58
CA THR A 304 -23.20 26.78 -43.91
C THR A 304 -21.85 27.02 -43.25
N ARG A 305 -20.97 27.77 -43.90
CA ARG A 305 -19.63 28.14 -43.41
C ARG A 305 -19.73 29.07 -42.20
N ALA A 306 -20.65 30.04 -42.25
CA ALA A 306 -20.97 30.90 -41.13
C ALA A 306 -21.62 30.13 -39.96
N ALA A 307 -22.51 29.18 -40.25
CA ALA A 307 -23.10 28.32 -39.22
C ALA A 307 -22.05 27.48 -38.49
N TYR A 308 -21.08 26.95 -39.23
CA TYR A 308 -19.94 26.24 -38.66
C TYR A 308 -19.08 27.17 -37.79
N ALA A 309 -18.78 28.39 -38.24
CA ALA A 309 -18.04 29.37 -37.46
C ALA A 309 -18.70 29.66 -36.09
N VAL A 310 -20.03 29.86 -36.08
CA VAL A 310 -20.80 30.11 -34.86
C VAL A 310 -20.78 28.88 -33.94
N PHE A 311 -20.84 27.67 -34.51
CA PHE A 311 -20.70 26.42 -33.75
C PHE A 311 -19.33 26.33 -33.07
N LEU A 312 -18.24 26.64 -33.79
CA LEU A 312 -16.88 26.66 -33.25
C LEU A 312 -16.73 27.71 -32.13
N LEU A 313 -17.29 28.90 -32.31
CA LEU A 313 -17.32 29.94 -31.27
C LEU A 313 -18.04 29.44 -30.01
N ASN A 314 -19.15 28.71 -30.17
CA ASN A 314 -19.82 28.10 -29.01
C ASN A 314 -18.97 27.02 -28.35
N LYS A 315 -18.13 26.30 -29.11
CA LYS A 315 -17.21 25.29 -28.56
C LYS A 315 -16.12 25.93 -27.70
N ASP A 316 -15.62 27.11 -28.07
CA ASP A 316 -14.72 27.86 -27.20
C ASP A 316 -15.42 28.34 -25.91
N ILE A 317 -16.67 28.81 -26.00
CA ILE A 317 -17.45 29.16 -24.80
C ILE A 317 -17.66 27.94 -23.90
N GLU A 318 -17.94 26.78 -24.49
CA GLU A 318 -18.06 25.51 -23.77
C GLU A 318 -16.73 25.09 -23.11
N GLN A 319 -15.60 25.31 -23.78
CA GLN A 319 -14.27 25.08 -23.19
C GLN A 319 -14.06 25.96 -21.96
N LEU A 320 -14.39 27.26 -22.04
CA LEU A 320 -14.27 28.17 -20.90
C LEU A 320 -15.21 27.79 -19.75
N LEU A 321 -16.45 27.37 -20.06
CA LEU A 321 -17.38 26.86 -19.06
C LEU A 321 -16.83 25.62 -18.35
N ASN A 322 -16.31 24.66 -19.12
CA ASN A 322 -15.72 23.43 -18.57
C ASN A 322 -14.50 23.73 -17.70
N TYR A 323 -13.68 24.71 -18.08
CA TYR A 323 -12.52 25.15 -17.28
C TYR A 323 -12.94 25.67 -15.89
N ILE A 324 -14.11 26.30 -15.78
CA ILE A 324 -14.67 26.82 -14.51
C ILE A 324 -15.57 25.78 -13.81
N GLY A 325 -15.73 24.57 -14.39
CA GLY A 325 -16.60 23.52 -13.85
C GLY A 325 -18.09 23.68 -14.17
N GLY A 326 -18.45 24.58 -15.08
CA GLY A 326 -19.82 24.78 -15.56
C GLY A 326 -20.18 23.88 -16.74
N ARG A 327 -21.46 23.46 -16.82
CA ARG A 327 -21.99 22.70 -17.98
C ARG A 327 -22.58 23.61 -19.04
N SER A 328 -22.33 23.35 -20.32
CA SER A 328 -22.97 24.05 -21.44
C SER A 328 -24.46 23.68 -21.57
N LEU A 329 -25.26 24.55 -22.21
CA LEU A 329 -26.67 24.30 -22.57
C LEU A 329 -26.81 23.73 -23.99
N GLY A 330 -25.69 23.36 -24.62
CA GLY A 330 -25.63 22.84 -25.98
C GLY A 330 -25.10 23.84 -27.04
N PRO A 331 -24.87 23.36 -28.28
CA PRO A 331 -24.11 24.06 -29.32
C PRO A 331 -24.82 25.28 -29.95
N ARG A 332 -26.14 25.34 -29.88
CA ARG A 332 -26.96 26.40 -30.52
C ARG A 332 -27.22 27.60 -29.60
N HIS A 333 -26.78 27.53 -28.34
CA HIS A 333 -27.15 28.47 -27.29
C HIS A 333 -26.01 29.45 -26.95
N VAL A 334 -25.41 30.09 -27.95
CA VAL A 334 -24.22 30.96 -27.81
C VAL A 334 -24.39 32.01 -26.71
N LEU A 335 -25.42 32.86 -26.79
CA LEU A 335 -25.64 33.92 -25.80
C LEU A 335 -26.04 33.39 -24.43
N ALA A 336 -26.78 32.27 -24.36
CA ALA A 336 -27.18 31.69 -23.08
C ALA A 336 -25.98 31.06 -22.37
N ASN A 337 -25.08 30.40 -23.12
CA ASN A 337 -23.82 29.88 -22.61
C ASN A 337 -22.88 31.00 -22.17
N LEU A 338 -22.78 32.09 -22.95
CA LEU A 338 -22.00 33.26 -22.56
C LEU A 338 -22.53 33.91 -21.27
N LYS A 339 -23.86 34.09 -21.19
CA LYS A 339 -24.50 34.61 -19.98
C LYS A 339 -24.27 33.71 -18.77
N LYS A 340 -24.31 32.40 -18.96
CA LYS A 340 -24.00 31.42 -17.92
C LYS A 340 -22.55 31.54 -17.46
N LEU A 341 -21.61 31.65 -18.40
CA LEU A 341 -20.19 31.82 -18.14
C LEU A 341 -19.90 33.09 -17.32
N LEU A 342 -20.48 34.22 -17.73
CA LEU A 342 -20.37 35.48 -16.98
C LEU A 342 -20.94 35.33 -15.57
N ARG A 343 -22.14 34.75 -15.43
CA ARG A 343 -22.75 34.51 -14.11
C ARG A 343 -21.90 33.62 -13.21
N THR A 344 -21.30 32.56 -13.74
CA THR A 344 -20.47 31.65 -12.94
C THR A 344 -19.17 32.29 -12.46
N ILE A 345 -18.57 33.20 -13.25
CA ILE A 345 -17.33 33.89 -12.83
C ILE A 345 -17.63 35.02 -11.86
N LEU A 346 -18.77 35.69 -12.04
CA LEU A 346 -19.19 36.82 -11.21
C LEU A 346 -19.82 36.39 -9.89
N SER A 347 -20.09 35.10 -9.72
CA SER A 347 -20.64 34.58 -8.47
C SER A 347 -19.57 34.55 -7.37
N PRO A 348 -19.96 34.69 -6.10
CA PRO A 348 -19.00 34.67 -5.00
C PRO A 348 -18.30 33.31 -4.87
N GLU A 349 -18.95 32.22 -5.30
CA GLU A 349 -18.38 30.87 -5.23
C GLU A 349 -17.11 30.72 -6.08
N TYR A 350 -16.94 31.52 -7.14
CA TYR A 350 -15.75 31.48 -8.00
C TYR A 350 -14.45 31.85 -7.27
N ILE A 351 -14.53 32.68 -6.23
CA ILE A 351 -13.35 33.11 -5.47
C ILE A 351 -12.77 31.95 -4.65
N ASP A 352 -13.63 31.03 -4.20
CA ASP A 352 -13.26 29.92 -3.34
C ASP A 352 -12.94 28.62 -4.11
N THR A 353 -13.13 28.61 -5.43
CA THR A 353 -12.72 27.52 -6.35
C THR A 353 -11.30 27.69 -6.87
#